data_AF-D6PJS3-F1
#
_entry.id   AF-D6PJS3-F1
#
_cell.length_a   1.000
_cell.length_b   1.000
_cell.length_c   1.000
_cell.angle_alpha   90.00
_cell.angle_beta   90.00
_cell.angle_gamma   90.00
#
_symmetry.space_group_name_H-M   'P 1'
#
loop_
_entity.id
_entity.type
_entity.pdbx_description
1 polymer ?
#
loop_
_entity_poly.entity_id
_entity_poly.type
_entity_poly.pdbx_seq_one_letter_code
_entity_poly.pdbx_strand_id
1 'polypeptide(L)' 'MELIIALLMIVNGEIKEHRIQESMSDCLKGKRVAMRTNKNNNIQYQCIKSMAELESNIDGSKSIKKLILE' A
#
# COMPACT_ATOMS: atom_id res chain seq x y z
N MET A 1 -5.64 1.93 -16.19
CA MET A 1 -4.53 1.66 -15.25
C MET A 1 -3.84 2.97 -14.93
N GLU A 2 -3.43 3.15 -13.69
CA GLU A 2 -2.75 4.35 -13.20
C GLU A 2 -1.47 3.94 -12.47
N LEU A 3 -0.42 4.75 -12.63
CA LEU A 3 0.82 4.60 -11.86
C LEU A 3 0.59 5.17 -10.47
N ILE A 4 0.68 4.33 -9.44
CA ILE A 4 0.41 4.73 -8.06
C ILE A 4 1.62 4.49 -7.16
N ILE A 5 1.56 5.08 -5.97
CA ILE A 5 2.42 4.73 -4.85
C ILE A 5 1.51 4.13 -3.78
N ALA A 6 1.89 2.96 -3.25
CA ALA A 6 1.10 2.27 -2.23
C ALA A 6 1.96 1.82 -1.06
N LEU A 7 1.40 1.93 0.14
CA LEU A 7 1.89 1.28 1.34
C LEU A 7 1.15 -0.05 1.50
N LEU A 8 1.89 -1.15 1.44
CA LEU A 8 1.40 -2.51 1.64
C LEU A 8 1.67 -2.97 3.07
N MET A 9 0.73 -3.72 3.63
CA MET A 9 0.92 -4.57 4.79
C MET A 9 0.90 -6.03 4.33
N ILE A 10 2.00 -6.72 4.56
CA ILE A 10 2.23 -8.10 4.20
C ILE A 10 2.27 -8.90 5.50
N VAL A 11 1.46 -9.95 5.60
CA VAL A 11 1.44 -10.86 6.75
C VAL A 11 1.71 -12.27 6.24
N ASN A 12 2.76 -12.91 6.77
CA ASN A 12 3.19 -14.25 6.34
C ASN A 12 3.44 -14.37 4.82
N GLY A 13 3.94 -13.31 4.19
CA GLY A 13 4.23 -13.28 2.75
C GLY A 13 3.03 -12.94 1.85
N GLU A 14 1.83 -12.77 2.42
CA GLU A 14 0.63 -12.36 1.67
C GLU A 14 0.29 -10.89 1.93
N ILE A 15 -0.06 -10.15 0.88
CA ILE A 15 -0.60 -8.79 1.02
C ILE A 15 -1.97 -8.90 1.69
N LYS A 16 -2.11 -8.31 2.89
CA LYS A 16 -3.37 -8.25 3.63
C LYS A 16 -4.04 -6.89 3.51
N GLU A 17 -3.26 -5.82 3.48
CA GLU A 17 -3.80 -4.46 3.29
C GLU A 17 -2.94 -3.64 2.33
N HIS A 18 -3.57 -2.66 1.70
CA HIS A 18 -2.92 -1.70 0.83
C HIS A 18 -3.60 -0.33 0.95
N ARG A 19 -2.79 0.73 0.96
CA ARG A 19 -3.28 2.11 0.95
C ARG A 19 -2.51 2.93 -0.08
N ILE A 20 -3.24 3.61 -0.97
CA ILE A 20 -2.67 4.57 -1.92
C ILE A 20 -2.11 5.76 -1.14
N GLN A 21 -0.93 6.23 -1.54
CA GLN A 21 -0.22 7.36 -0.93
C GLN A 21 0.01 8.44 -1.99
N GLU A 22 -0.04 9.71 -1.58
CA GLU A 22 0.18 10.85 -2.47
C GLU A 22 1.61 10.90 -3.00
N SER A 23 2.59 10.51 -2.18
CA SER A 23 4.01 10.51 -2.54
C SER A 23 4.78 9.35 -1.91
N MET A 24 5.98 9.09 -2.43
CA MET A 24 6.89 8.10 -1.83
C MET A 24 7.35 8.53 -0.44
N SER A 25 7.54 9.84 -0.23
CA SER A 25 7.91 10.40 1.05
C SER A 25 6.84 10.12 2.12
N ASP A 26 5.57 10.27 1.77
CA ASP A 26 4.44 9.96 2.66
C ASP A 26 4.34 8.46 2.94
N CYS A 27 4.55 7.63 1.91
CA CYS A 27 4.63 6.19 2.09
C CYS A 27 5.73 5.79 3.07
N LEU A 28 6.96 6.31 2.90
CA LEU A 28 8.10 6.00 3.76
C LEU A 28 7.91 6.51 5.18
N LYS A 29 7.23 7.65 5.35
CA LYS A 29 6.83 8.17 6.68
C LYS A 29 5.81 7.23 7.33
N GLY A 30 4.76 6.84 6.61
CA GLY A 30 3.75 5.90 7.08
C GLY A 30 4.34 4.54 7.47
N LYS A 31 5.21 3.97 6.61
CA LYS A 31 5.95 2.74 6.88
C LYS A 31 6.73 2.80 8.19
N ARG A 32 7.47 3.90 8.43
CA ARG A 32 8.23 4.09 9.67
C ARG A 32 7.34 4.13 10.90
N VAL A 33 6.17 4.75 10.82
CA VAL A 33 5.20 4.78 11.93
C VAL A 33 4.62 3.39 12.18
N ALA A 34 4.18 2.69 11.13
CA ALA A 34 3.59 1.36 11.24
C ALA A 34 4.57 0.31 11.81
N MET A 35 5.85 0.38 11.43
CA MET A 35 6.90 -0.48 12.00
C MET A 35 7.18 -0.20 13.47
N ARG A 36 6.90 1.01 13.98
CA ARG A 36 7.06 1.31 15.41
C ARG A 36 5.93 0.70 16.24
N THR A 37 4.72 0.68 15.70
CA THR A 37 3.54 0.13 16.38
C THR A 37 3.49 -1.40 16.32
N ASN A 38 4.05 -2.02 15.28
CA ASN A 38 4.02 -3.46 15.09
C ASN A 38 5.43 -4.06 15.12
N LYS A 39 5.76 -4.76 16.22
CA LYS A 39 7.06 -5.44 16.41
C LYS A 39 7.03 -6.92 16.03
N ASN A 40 5.92 -7.40 15.46
CA ASN A 40 5.80 -8.80 15.06
C ASN A 40 6.59 -9.04 13.75
N ASN A 41 7.51 -10.00 13.76
CA ASN A 41 8.34 -10.35 12.61
C ASN A 41 7.53 -10.91 11.41
N ASN A 42 6.30 -11.38 11.66
CA ASN A 42 5.41 -11.90 10.63
C ASN A 42 4.73 -10.80 9.82
N ILE A 43 4.84 -9.53 10.24
CA ILE A 43 4.22 -8.38 9.59
C ILE A 43 5.32 -7.53 8.95
N GLN A 44 5.21 -7.32 7.64
CA GLN A 44 6.11 -6.49 6.86
C GLN A 44 5.36 -5.36 6.21
N TYR A 45 5.95 -4.17 6.21
CA TYR A 45 5.41 -3.01 5.52
C TYR A 45 6.30 -2.65 4.33
N GLN A 46 5.70 -2.48 3.15
CA GLN A 46 6.43 -2.19 1.92
C GLN A 46 5.84 -1.01 1.18
N CYS A 47 6.70 -0.10 0.74
CA CYS A 47 6.32 0.95 -0.21
C CYS A 47 6.62 0.46 -1.62
N ILE A 48 5.64 0.57 -2.50
CA ILE A 48 5.79 0.20 -3.90
C ILE A 48 5.34 1.36 -4.79
N LYS A 49 5.93 1.41 -5.99
CA LYS A 49 5.47 2.24 -7.09
C LYS A 49 5.17 1.30 -8.25
N SER A 50 3.92 1.16 -8.62
CA SER A 50 3.50 0.20 -9.65
C SER A 50 2.26 0.68 -10.41
N MET A 51 2.00 0.04 -11.54
CA MET A 51 0.72 0.18 -12.22
C MET A 51 -0.37 -0.54 -11.41
N ALA A 52 -1.54 0.07 -11.34
CA ALA A 52 -2.72 -0.53 -10.73
C ALA A 52 -3.99 -0.22 -11.54
N GLU A 53 -4.95 -1.13 -11.48
CA GLU A 53 -6.34 -0.83 -11.83
C GLU A 53 -7.04 -0.27 -10.59
N LEU A 54 -7.62 0.91 -10.74
CA LEU A 54 -8.36 1.58 -9.67
C LEU A 54 -9.85 1.49 -9.95
N GLU A 55 -10.64 1.41 -8.89
CA GLU A 55 -12.09 1.56 -8.94
C GLU A 55 -12.50 2.80 -8.14
N SER A 56 -13.54 3.48 -8.61
CA SER A 56 -14.10 4.63 -7.91
C SER A 56 -15.18 4.14 -6.96
N ASN A 57 -15.04 4.49 -5.69
CA ASN A 57 -16.04 4.25 -4.69
C ASN A 57 -17.16 5.32 -4.79
N ILE A 58 -18.31 5.02 -4.20
CA ILE A 58 -19.49 5.93 -4.22
C ILE A 58 -19.18 7.26 -3.51
N ASP A 59 -18.24 7.27 -2.58
CA ASP A 59 -17.77 8.46 -1.84
C ASP A 59 -16.76 9.31 -2.63
N GLY A 60 -16.40 8.92 -3.85
CA GLY A 60 -15.42 9.60 -4.70
C GLY A 60 -13.96 9.22 -4.41
N SER A 61 -13.70 8.35 -3.42
CA SER A 61 -12.36 7.82 -3.17
C SER A 61 -12.01 6.72 -4.19
N LYS A 62 -10.71 6.49 -4.40
CA LYS A 62 -10.22 5.42 -5.29
C LYS A 62 -9.70 4.24 -4.47
N SER A 63 -10.15 3.04 -4.82
CA SER A 63 -9.64 1.77 -4.29
C SER A 63 -8.76 1.07 -5.32
N ILE A 64 -7.82 0.26 -4.85
CA ILE A 64 -7.03 -0.62 -5.72
C ILE A 64 -7.88 -1.86 -6.01
N LYS A 65 -8.30 -2.01 -7.27
CA LYS A 65 -8.98 -3.22 -7.76
C LYS A 65 -7.97 -4.33 -8.09
N LYS A 66 -6.84 -3.96 -8.70
CA LYS A 66 -5.78 -4.90 -9.06
C LYS A 66 -4.41 -4.22 -9.03
N LEU A 67 -3.47 -4.82 -8.32
CA LEU A 67 -2.05 -4.47 -8.38
C LEU A 67 -1.36 -5.27 -9.48
N ILE A 68 -0.63 -4.57 -10.34
CA ILE A 68 0.27 -5.21 -11.31
C ILE A 68 1.67 -5.17 -10.69
N LEU A 69 2.14 -6.33 -10.24
CA LEU A 69 3.48 -6.52 -9.70
C LEU A 69 4.31 -7.21 -10.79
N GLU A 70 5.24 -6.46 -11.39
CA GLU A 70 6.28 -6.97 -12.30
C GLU A 70 7.60 -7.14 -11.55
#